data_AF-A0AAU9L2U6-F1
#
_entry.id   AF-A0AAU9L2U6-F1
#
_cell.length_a   1.000
_cell.length_b   1.000
_cell.length_c   1.000
_cell.angle_alpha   90.00
_cell.angle_beta   90.00
_cell.angle_gamma   90.00
#
_symmetry.space_group_name_H-M   'P 1'
#
loop_
_entity.id
_entity.type
_entity.pdbx_description
1 polymer ?
#
loop_
_entity_poly.entity_id
_entity_poly.type
_entity_poly.pdbx_seq_one_letter_code
_entity_poly.pdbx_strand_id
1 'polypeptide(L)'
;MVKQVMQAKRKAKHFQQVHSTIVRVNSVSMQRRLRKMCWKFQPSNFSFMVQARLLCVGMSVVYRLSLSLTITSTCLSKTSSSSTTLSGGHTTQSLWIIAISQTKFHRFYAQVNAILHHPIVAQFLVLPKDIQQMQLEDHDTAVEWEPFKVFLQILAENFQRYEHLHDAAFSIQADVNTMHAGKTDLEVFLSNCWKSLEVIVPVLVVEPYLPTPLGLEVLSIYLLMRGFLSLPKSVLDANCMYADAILSLEDVEDLLPARAEYPCSICLEPLTSSKMKGLVLPETNYDYNSGNNNGSGHYIDNESTVPSVDGLTFPVRLPCAHVFHENCAMSWLRYNPSCPECRAPVGMHLQ
;
A
#
# COMPACT_ATOMS: atom_id res chain seq x y z
N MET A 1 -22.39 30.28 3.99
CA MET A 1 -21.46 29.24 4.50
C MET A 1 -22.16 27.98 5.05
N VAL A 2 -23.29 28.05 5.75
CA VAL A 2 -23.98 26.87 6.35
C VAL A 2 -24.53 25.85 5.32
N LYS A 3 -24.95 26.31 4.13
CA LYS A 3 -25.52 25.42 3.09
C LYS A 3 -24.50 24.48 2.42
N GLN A 4 -23.24 24.87 2.28
CA GLN A 4 -22.20 24.02 1.66
C GLN A 4 -21.68 22.94 2.62
N VAL A 5 -21.59 23.24 3.92
CA VAL A 5 -21.23 22.25 4.96
C VAL A 5 -22.32 21.18 5.12
N MET A 6 -23.60 21.56 5.01
CA MET A 6 -24.72 20.61 5.00
C MET A 6 -24.75 19.72 3.74
N GLN A 7 -24.28 20.21 2.61
CA GLN A 7 -24.24 19.45 1.35
C GLN A 7 -23.06 18.46 1.31
N ALA A 8 -21.92 18.81 1.92
CA ALA A 8 -20.81 17.88 2.18
C ALA A 8 -21.21 16.77 3.17
N LYS A 9 -21.92 17.12 4.25
CA LYS A 9 -22.49 16.12 5.19
C LYS A 9 -23.54 15.20 4.54
N ARG A 10 -24.34 15.70 3.59
CA ARG A 10 -25.32 14.87 2.85
C ARG A 10 -24.67 13.95 1.82
N LYS A 11 -23.58 14.35 1.17
CA LYS A 11 -22.79 13.47 0.30
C LYS A 11 -22.04 12.41 1.11
N ALA A 12 -21.47 12.76 2.26
CA ALA A 12 -20.89 11.78 3.18
C ALA A 12 -21.94 10.77 3.68
N LYS A 13 -23.18 11.21 3.98
CA LYS A 13 -24.28 10.32 4.37
C LYS A 13 -24.76 9.37 3.26
N HIS A 14 -24.67 9.77 1.98
CA HIS A 14 -25.05 8.88 0.87
C HIS A 14 -24.00 7.79 0.61
N PHE A 15 -22.74 8.00 0.97
CA PHE A 15 -21.72 6.95 0.97
C PHE A 15 -21.79 6.06 2.23
N GLN A 16 -22.25 6.61 3.34
CA GLN A 16 -22.41 5.87 4.60
C GLN A 16 -23.56 4.84 4.59
N GLN A 17 -24.45 4.88 3.60
CA GLN A 17 -25.65 4.04 3.53
C GLN A 17 -25.53 2.83 2.58
N VAL A 18 -24.39 2.63 1.90
CA VAL A 18 -24.20 1.49 0.98
C VAL A 18 -23.41 0.32 1.60
N HIS A 19 -22.75 0.52 2.74
CA HIS A 19 -21.98 -0.55 3.40
C HIS A 19 -22.22 -0.64 4.91
N SER A 20 -23.49 -0.66 5.32
CA SER A 20 -23.88 -1.11 6.66
C SER A 20 -24.06 -2.63 6.69
N THR A 21 -23.07 -3.37 6.22
CA THR A 21 -22.88 -4.76 6.61
C THR A 21 -21.70 -4.72 7.56
N ILE A 22 -21.99 -4.91 8.85
CA ILE A 22 -20.98 -5.18 9.87
C ILE A 22 -20.37 -6.54 9.50
N VAL A 23 -19.47 -6.54 8.52
CA VAL A 23 -18.58 -7.67 8.26
C VAL A 23 -17.66 -7.72 9.47
N ARG A 24 -17.57 -8.87 10.14
CA ARG A 24 -16.65 -9.08 11.28
C ARG A 24 -15.23 -8.68 10.86
N VAL A 25 -14.80 -7.50 11.29
CA VAL A 25 -13.51 -6.85 10.99
C VAL A 25 -12.30 -7.51 11.68
N ASN A 26 -12.46 -8.65 12.36
CA ASN A 26 -11.43 -9.16 13.29
C ASN A 26 -10.79 -10.50 12.87
N SER A 27 -10.58 -10.78 11.58
CA SER A 27 -9.71 -11.93 11.23
C SER A 27 -8.25 -11.48 11.28
N VAL A 28 -7.48 -12.07 12.20
CA VAL A 28 -6.02 -11.89 12.32
C VAL A 28 -5.32 -12.11 10.98
N SER A 29 -5.88 -12.99 10.15
CA SER A 29 -5.41 -13.30 8.80
C SER A 29 -5.53 -12.14 7.80
N MET A 30 -6.62 -11.38 7.81
CA MET A 30 -6.76 -10.19 6.98
C MET A 30 -5.74 -9.12 7.39
N GLN A 31 -5.61 -8.85 8.70
CA GLN A 31 -4.63 -7.88 9.22
C GLN A 31 -3.20 -8.26 8.84
N ARG A 32 -2.86 -9.56 8.93
CA ARG A 32 -1.57 -10.11 8.48
C ARG A 32 -1.31 -9.84 7.00
N ARG A 33 -2.28 -10.10 6.13
CA ARG A 33 -2.17 -9.88 4.67
C ARG A 33 -2.02 -8.41 4.33
N LEU A 34 -2.74 -7.53 5.04
CA LEU A 34 -2.60 -6.09 4.88
C LEU A 34 -1.21 -5.62 5.28
N ARG A 35 -0.64 -6.12 6.38
CA ARG A 35 0.74 -5.83 6.75
C ARG A 35 1.72 -6.29 5.66
N LYS A 36 1.56 -7.51 5.16
CA LYS A 36 2.37 -8.03 4.05
C LYS A 36 2.21 -7.21 2.77
N MET A 37 1.00 -6.75 2.47
CA MET A 37 0.73 -5.88 1.34
C MET A 37 1.45 -4.53 1.52
N CYS A 38 1.30 -3.87 2.65
CA CYS A 38 1.96 -2.58 2.93
C CYS A 38 3.49 -2.66 2.90
N TRP A 39 4.09 -3.77 3.34
CA TRP A 39 5.56 -3.90 3.43
C TRP A 39 6.23 -4.51 2.20
N LYS A 40 5.59 -5.47 1.54
CA LYS A 40 6.18 -6.19 0.39
C LYS A 40 5.74 -5.64 -0.96
N PHE A 41 4.79 -4.71 -0.97
CA PHE A 41 4.48 -3.94 -2.17
C PHE A 41 5.57 -2.91 -2.39
N GLN A 42 6.65 -3.33 -3.07
CA GLN A 42 7.41 -2.35 -3.84
C GLN A 42 6.42 -1.78 -4.86
N PRO A 43 6.22 -0.46 -4.92
CA PRO A 43 5.31 0.08 -5.92
C PRO A 43 5.76 -0.38 -7.30
N SER A 44 4.80 -0.73 -8.18
CA SER A 44 5.03 -0.64 -9.62
C SER A 44 5.79 0.67 -9.86
N ASN A 45 6.85 0.69 -10.68
CA ASN A 45 7.64 1.91 -10.83
C ASN A 45 6.71 2.99 -11.41
N PHE A 46 6.27 3.90 -10.54
CA PHE A 46 5.44 5.03 -10.88
C PHE A 46 6.39 6.14 -11.31
N SER A 47 6.19 6.64 -12.52
CA SER A 47 6.80 7.87 -12.99
C SER A 47 5.69 8.88 -13.15
N PHE A 48 5.64 9.85 -12.23
CA PHE A 48 4.71 10.96 -12.29
C PHE A 48 5.46 12.21 -12.75
N MET A 49 5.00 12.79 -13.85
CA MET A 49 5.55 14.00 -14.43
C MET A 49 4.49 15.09 -14.43
N VAL A 50 4.88 16.27 -13.97
CA VAL A 50 4.07 17.48 -13.97
C VAL A 50 4.74 18.48 -14.89
N GLN A 51 3.99 19.02 -15.85
CA GLN A 51 4.44 20.13 -16.68
C GLN A 51 3.43 21.26 -16.60
N ALA A 52 3.85 22.39 -16.04
CA ALA A 52 3.07 23.58 -15.86
C ALA A 52 3.30 24.58 -17.00
N ARG A 53 2.20 25.16 -17.48
CA ARG A 53 2.20 26.31 -18.39
C ARG A 53 1.40 27.42 -17.76
N LEU A 54 2.01 28.59 -17.68
CA LEU A 54 1.38 29.77 -17.10
C LEU A 54 0.51 30.47 -18.15
N LEU A 55 -0.71 30.84 -17.75
CA LEU A 55 -1.67 31.57 -18.56
C LEU A 55 -2.14 32.80 -17.79
N CYS A 56 -1.90 33.99 -18.33
CA CYS A 56 -2.46 35.23 -17.81
C CYS A 56 -3.81 35.49 -18.51
N VAL A 57 -4.90 35.45 -17.75
CA VAL A 57 -6.26 35.72 -18.24
C VAL A 57 -6.77 36.98 -17.56
N GLY A 58 -6.60 38.12 -18.21
CA GLY A 58 -6.88 39.43 -17.62
C GLY A 58 -6.02 39.67 -16.37
N MET A 59 -6.67 39.97 -15.25
CA MET A 59 -6.04 40.15 -13.93
C MET A 59 -6.01 38.84 -13.15
N SER A 60 -5.65 37.72 -13.78
CA SER A 60 -5.58 36.42 -13.11
C SER A 60 -4.51 35.54 -13.71
N VAL A 61 -3.72 34.92 -12.86
CA VAL A 61 -2.76 33.89 -13.25
C VAL A 61 -3.41 32.52 -13.06
N VAL A 62 -3.39 31.71 -14.12
CA VAL A 62 -3.90 30.33 -14.13
C VAL A 62 -2.82 29.42 -14.66
N TYR A 63 -2.57 28.32 -13.97
CA TYR A 63 -1.68 27.27 -14.46
C TYR A 63 -2.46 26.21 -15.20
N ARG A 64 -2.09 25.95 -16.45
CA ARG A 64 -2.49 24.77 -17.19
C ARG A 64 -1.43 23.69 -16.97
N LEU A 65 -1.81 22.61 -16.31
CA LEU A 65 -0.92 21.53 -15.96
C LEU A 65 -1.19 20.32 -16.85
N SER A 66 -0.12 19.76 -17.42
CA SER A 66 -0.12 18.45 -18.05
C SER A 66 0.45 17.45 -17.04
N LEU A 67 -0.35 16.45 -16.67
CA LEU A 67 0.00 15.42 -15.71
C LEU A 67 0.14 14.10 -16.46
N SER A 68 1.29 13.45 -16.35
CA SER A 68 1.54 12.12 -16.93
C SER A 68 1.90 11.16 -15.81
N LEU A 69 1.23 10.01 -15.77
CA LEU A 69 1.57 8.90 -14.91
C LEU A 69 1.91 7.68 -15.75
N THR A 70 3.10 7.15 -15.57
CA THR A 70 3.52 5.87 -16.16
C THR A 70 3.66 4.85 -15.04
N ILE A 71 2.97 3.73 -15.17
CA ILE A 71 3.03 2.60 -14.25
C ILE A 71 3.80 1.49 -14.96
N THR A 72 5.00 1.18 -14.48
CA THR A 72 5.82 0.08 -15.01
C THR A 72 5.66 -1.15 -14.13
N SER A 73 5.07 -2.21 -14.68
CA SER A 73 4.99 -3.50 -14.01
C SER A 73 6.22 -4.34 -14.35
N THR A 74 7.11 -4.56 -13.37
CA THR A 74 8.29 -5.41 -13.53
C THR A 74 7.91 -6.88 -13.33
N CYS A 75 7.42 -7.52 -14.38
CA CYS A 75 7.25 -8.98 -14.38
C CYS A 75 8.63 -9.65 -14.44
N LEU A 76 9.13 -10.13 -13.30
CA LEU A 76 10.17 -11.15 -13.25
C LEU A 76 9.49 -12.51 -13.11
N SER A 77 9.09 -13.12 -14.24
CA SER A 77 8.89 -14.56 -14.27
C SER A 77 10.26 -15.23 -14.17
N LYS A 78 10.75 -15.47 -12.95
CA LYS A 78 11.83 -16.46 -12.75
C LYS A 78 11.21 -17.86 -12.92
N THR A 79 10.89 -18.23 -14.16
CA THR A 79 10.82 -19.63 -14.53
C THR A 79 12.23 -20.05 -14.88
N SER A 80 12.84 -20.87 -14.01
CA SER A 80 14.10 -21.54 -14.26
C SER A 80 13.96 -22.51 -15.43
N SER A 81 14.10 -22.00 -16.65
CA SER A 81 14.42 -22.80 -17.82
C SER A 81 15.00 -21.87 -18.88
N SER A 82 16.28 -22.10 -19.16
CA SER A 82 17.07 -21.51 -20.24
C SER A 82 16.27 -21.25 -21.53
N SER A 83 15.93 -19.98 -21.79
CA SER A 83 15.91 -19.43 -23.15
C SER A 83 15.84 -17.89 -23.09
N THR A 84 16.74 -17.25 -23.82
CA THR A 84 16.88 -15.81 -23.99
C THR A 84 15.72 -15.27 -24.83
N THR A 85 14.68 -14.75 -24.18
CA THR A 85 13.76 -13.77 -24.79
C THR A 85 13.49 -12.66 -23.78
N LEU A 86 13.64 -11.40 -24.21
CA LEU A 86 13.47 -10.22 -23.36
C LEU A 86 12.03 -10.16 -22.82
N SER A 87 11.90 -10.23 -21.50
CA SER A 87 10.65 -10.03 -20.75
C SER A 87 10.08 -8.64 -21.05
N GLY A 88 8.94 -8.59 -21.75
CA GLY A 88 8.20 -7.35 -22.01
C GLY A 88 7.36 -6.96 -20.80
N GLY A 89 7.86 -6.02 -19.98
CA GLY A 89 7.05 -5.41 -18.93
C GLY A 89 5.88 -4.63 -19.51
N HIS A 90 4.68 -4.82 -18.96
CA HIS A 90 3.52 -4.00 -19.33
C HIS A 90 3.67 -2.62 -18.71
N THR A 91 3.75 -1.60 -19.57
CA THR A 91 3.72 -0.19 -19.16
C THR A 91 2.36 0.38 -19.48
N THR A 92 1.70 0.98 -18.49
CA THR A 92 0.47 1.73 -18.72
C THR A 92 0.77 3.21 -18.49
N GLN A 93 0.38 4.04 -19.46
CA GLN A 93 0.58 5.49 -19.39
C GLN A 93 -0.77 6.19 -19.41
N SER A 94 -0.97 7.12 -18.48
CA SER A 94 -2.13 7.99 -18.39
C SER A 94 -1.68 9.45 -18.49
N LEU A 95 -2.28 10.22 -19.38
CA LEU A 95 -1.99 11.65 -19.57
C LEU A 95 -3.30 12.44 -19.46
N TRP A 96 -3.34 13.46 -18.61
CA TRP A 96 -4.49 14.34 -18.50
C TRP A 96 -4.07 15.79 -18.20
N ILE A 97 -4.98 16.72 -18.43
CA ILE A 97 -4.73 18.15 -18.30
C ILE A 97 -5.70 18.74 -17.29
N ILE A 98 -5.19 19.56 -16.38
CA ILE A 98 -6.00 20.32 -15.43
C ILE A 98 -5.65 21.81 -15.49
N ALA A 99 -6.59 22.64 -15.05
CA ALA A 99 -6.36 24.05 -14.78
C ALA A 99 -6.39 24.30 -13.26
N ILE A 100 -5.44 25.10 -12.77
CA ILE A 100 -5.35 25.53 -11.39
C ILE A 100 -5.31 27.05 -11.33
N SER A 101 -6.34 27.63 -10.73
CA SER A 101 -6.38 29.05 -10.35
C SER A 101 -5.86 29.22 -8.93
N GLN A 102 -5.48 30.45 -8.58
CA GLN A 102 -5.07 30.81 -7.20
C GLN A 102 -6.10 30.38 -6.17
N THR A 103 -7.39 30.65 -6.44
CA THR A 103 -8.49 30.31 -5.53
C THR A 103 -8.64 28.80 -5.33
N LYS A 104 -8.41 28.00 -6.38
CA LYS A 104 -8.43 26.52 -6.30
C LYS A 104 -7.24 26.02 -5.49
N PHE A 105 -6.04 26.55 -5.74
CA PHE A 105 -4.82 26.19 -5.00
C PHE A 105 -4.94 26.54 -3.52
N HIS A 106 -5.27 27.79 -3.20
CA HIS A 106 -5.43 28.27 -1.82
C HIS A 106 -6.48 27.47 -1.06
N ARG A 107 -7.61 27.13 -1.68
CA ARG A 107 -8.64 26.30 -1.02
C ARG A 107 -8.10 24.92 -0.68
N PHE A 108 -7.45 24.26 -1.64
CA PHE A 108 -6.84 22.95 -1.43
C PHE A 108 -5.77 23.01 -0.32
N TYR A 109 -4.86 23.99 -0.41
CA TYR A 109 -3.78 24.17 0.55
C TYR A 109 -4.33 24.37 1.96
N ALA A 110 -5.27 25.30 2.15
CA ALA A 110 -5.87 25.58 3.45
C ALA A 110 -6.61 24.35 4.04
N GLN A 111 -7.31 23.58 3.21
CA GLN A 111 -8.04 22.39 3.67
C GLN A 111 -7.11 21.28 4.14
N VAL A 112 -6.06 20.97 3.37
CA VAL A 112 -5.08 19.95 3.76
C VAL A 112 -4.27 20.43 4.97
N ASN A 113 -3.84 21.70 4.97
CA ASN A 113 -3.07 22.26 6.09
C ASN A 113 -3.86 22.25 7.40
N ALA A 114 -5.18 22.51 7.35
CA ALA A 114 -6.04 22.42 8.53
C ALA A 114 -6.13 20.99 9.10
N ILE A 115 -6.08 19.96 8.25
CA ILE A 115 -6.08 18.56 8.70
C ILE A 115 -4.71 18.20 9.28
N LEU A 116 -3.61 18.64 8.65
CA LEU A 116 -2.25 18.40 9.15
C LEU A 116 -2.00 19.03 10.53
N HIS A 117 -2.64 20.17 10.80
CA HIS A 117 -2.58 20.85 12.11
C HIS A 117 -3.66 20.38 13.09
N HIS A 118 -4.50 19.40 12.71
CA HIS A 118 -5.48 18.85 13.63
C HIS A 118 -4.78 18.21 14.84
N PRO A 119 -5.25 18.41 16.08
CA PRO A 119 -4.53 17.96 17.28
C PRO A 119 -4.15 16.48 17.26
N ILE A 120 -5.01 15.64 16.69
CA ILE A 120 -4.75 14.20 16.54
C ILE A 120 -3.55 13.98 15.62
N VAL A 121 -3.56 14.57 14.42
CA VAL A 121 -2.47 14.43 13.43
C VAL A 121 -1.16 15.03 13.96
N ALA A 122 -1.23 16.19 14.60
CA ALA A 122 -0.06 16.86 15.18
C ALA A 122 0.60 16.02 16.29
N GLN A 123 -0.20 15.39 17.17
CA GLN A 123 0.33 14.47 18.18
C GLN A 123 1.05 13.28 17.54
N PHE A 124 0.52 12.72 16.45
CA PHE A 124 1.16 11.63 15.72
C PHE A 124 2.46 12.04 15.02
N LEU A 125 2.57 13.28 14.54
CA LEU A 125 3.77 13.81 13.89
C LEU A 125 4.89 14.17 14.87
N VAL A 126 4.56 14.57 16.10
CA VAL A 126 5.53 15.08 17.09
C VAL A 126 6.03 13.99 18.06
N LEU A 127 5.26 12.92 18.28
CA LEU A 127 5.58 11.95 19.33
C LEU A 127 6.86 11.14 19.01
N PRO A 128 7.87 11.14 19.89
CA PRO A 128 9.11 10.38 19.71
C PRO A 128 8.85 8.88 19.58
N LYS A 129 9.68 8.19 18.78
CA LYS A 129 9.58 6.74 18.53
C LYS A 129 9.54 5.92 19.84
N ASP A 130 10.21 6.39 20.88
CA ASP A 130 10.41 5.67 22.14
C ASP A 130 9.16 5.64 23.05
N ILE A 131 8.23 6.61 22.92
CA ILE A 131 7.00 6.69 23.74
C ILE A 131 5.81 6.04 23.03
N GLN A 132 5.84 5.97 21.69
CA GLN A 132 4.82 5.27 20.89
C GLN A 132 4.77 3.77 21.18
N GLN A 133 5.91 3.17 21.51
CA GLN A 133 6.02 1.75 21.82
C GLN A 133 5.42 1.41 23.20
N MET A 134 5.72 2.21 24.23
CA MET A 134 5.18 1.98 25.59
C MET A 134 3.66 2.19 25.74
N GLN A 135 3.01 3.00 24.90
CA GLN A 135 1.54 3.21 24.97
C GLN A 135 0.73 2.20 24.16
N LEU A 136 1.35 1.36 23.32
CA LEU A 136 0.68 0.31 22.54
C LEU A 136 1.02 -1.12 22.99
N GLU A 137 1.84 -1.30 24.02
CA GLU A 137 2.30 -2.62 24.50
C GLU A 137 1.25 -3.43 25.29
N ASP A 138 0.08 -2.86 25.65
CA ASP A 138 -0.97 -3.62 26.37
C ASP A 138 -1.98 -4.33 25.43
N HIS A 139 -1.83 -4.18 24.11
CA HIS A 139 -2.63 -4.91 23.13
C HIS A 139 -1.75 -5.53 22.05
N ASP A 140 -1.75 -6.86 22.01
CA ASP A 140 -1.15 -7.79 21.04
C ASP A 140 -1.72 -7.64 19.59
N THR A 141 -2.16 -6.42 19.24
CA THR A 141 -2.89 -6.03 18.02
C THR A 141 -2.44 -4.66 17.49
N ALA A 142 -1.30 -4.13 17.96
CA ALA A 142 -0.70 -2.89 17.47
C ALA A 142 -0.25 -3.04 16.00
N VAL A 143 -1.15 -2.74 15.06
CA VAL A 143 -0.80 -2.58 13.65
C VAL A 143 0.18 -1.42 13.54
N GLU A 144 1.42 -1.67 13.11
CA GLU A 144 2.38 -0.60 12.83
C GLU A 144 1.86 0.25 11.66
N TRP A 145 1.39 1.45 11.98
CA TRP A 145 0.77 2.41 11.07
C TRP A 145 1.78 3.24 10.27
N GLU A 146 2.94 2.67 9.99
CA GLU A 146 4.08 3.37 9.38
C GLU A 146 3.74 4.04 8.03
N PRO A 147 2.94 3.46 7.11
CA PRO A 147 2.57 4.13 5.86
C PRO A 147 1.77 5.43 6.07
N PHE A 148 0.88 5.47 7.07
CA PHE A 148 0.12 6.68 7.41
C PHE A 148 1.02 7.77 7.97
N LYS A 149 1.95 7.38 8.85
CA LYS A 149 2.93 8.29 9.44
C LYS A 149 3.84 8.88 8.36
N VAL A 150 4.43 8.03 7.51
CA VAL A 150 5.30 8.44 6.41
C VAL A 150 4.55 9.35 5.43
N PHE A 151 3.30 9.01 5.09
CA PHE A 151 2.44 9.85 4.25
C PHE A 151 2.25 11.26 4.84
N LEU A 152 1.84 11.34 6.11
CA LEU A 152 1.58 12.61 6.79
C LEU A 152 2.85 13.44 6.96
N GLN A 153 3.98 12.79 7.25
CA GLN A 153 5.27 13.46 7.40
C GLN A 153 5.74 14.08 6.07
N ILE A 154 5.77 13.30 4.98
CA ILE A 154 6.14 13.81 3.65
C ILE A 154 5.24 14.98 3.26
N LEU A 155 3.94 14.88 3.54
CA LEU A 155 2.99 15.92 3.18
C LEU A 155 3.17 17.19 4.03
N ALA A 156 3.38 17.06 5.34
CA ALA A 156 3.64 18.18 6.23
C ALA A 156 4.91 18.94 5.84
N GLU A 157 6.00 18.22 5.59
CA GLU A 157 7.26 18.81 5.12
C GLU A 157 7.09 19.50 3.76
N ASN A 158 6.34 18.90 2.84
CA ASN A 158 6.07 19.48 1.53
C ASN A 158 5.23 20.77 1.62
N PHE A 159 4.21 20.79 2.47
CA PHE A 159 3.39 21.99 2.65
C PHE A 159 4.20 23.11 3.30
N GLN A 160 4.95 22.82 4.36
CA GLN A 160 5.82 23.79 5.01
C GLN A 160 6.87 24.37 4.04
N ARG A 161 7.49 23.53 3.21
CA ARG A 161 8.53 23.95 2.26
C ARG A 161 8.01 24.90 1.18
N TYR A 162 6.75 24.78 0.79
CA TYR A 162 6.15 25.51 -0.32
C TYR A 162 5.06 26.49 0.12
N GLU A 163 5.10 26.95 1.37
CA GLU A 163 4.15 27.93 1.91
C GLU A 163 4.14 29.23 1.09
N HIS A 164 5.29 29.65 0.57
CA HIS A 164 5.45 30.86 -0.26
C HIS A 164 4.70 30.80 -1.60
N LEU A 165 4.37 29.60 -2.11
CA LEU A 165 3.58 29.45 -3.35
C LEU A 165 2.20 30.10 -3.24
N HIS A 166 1.69 30.23 -2.01
CA HIS A 166 0.40 30.84 -1.72
C HIS A 166 0.27 32.26 -2.28
N ASP A 167 1.32 33.05 -2.13
CA ASP A 167 1.32 34.48 -2.44
C ASP A 167 2.12 34.79 -3.72
N ALA A 168 3.22 34.08 -3.95
CA ALA A 168 4.17 34.42 -5.02
C ALA A 168 3.76 33.86 -6.39
N ALA A 169 3.31 32.60 -6.46
CA ALA A 169 3.17 31.90 -7.75
C ALA A 169 2.00 32.41 -8.61
N PHE A 170 1.01 33.06 -8.00
CA PHE A 170 -0.18 33.55 -8.69
C PHE A 170 -0.24 35.07 -8.80
N SER A 171 0.84 35.77 -8.42
CA SER A 171 0.89 37.24 -8.49
C SER A 171 1.00 37.73 -9.94
N ILE A 172 0.07 38.60 -10.34
CA ILE A 172 -0.01 39.17 -11.70
C ILE A 172 1.10 40.19 -11.95
N GLN A 173 1.64 40.79 -10.89
CA GLN A 173 2.67 41.82 -10.95
C GLN A 173 4.09 41.25 -10.78
N ALA A 174 4.23 39.94 -10.68
CA ALA A 174 5.52 39.28 -10.56
C ALA A 174 6.35 39.47 -11.85
N ASP A 175 7.67 39.64 -11.70
CA ASP A 175 8.57 39.61 -12.83
C ASP A 175 8.71 38.20 -13.41
N VAL A 176 9.28 38.09 -14.62
CA VAL A 176 9.42 36.84 -15.35
C VAL A 176 10.18 35.76 -14.56
N ASN A 177 11.19 36.14 -13.77
CA ASN A 177 11.97 35.18 -12.99
C ASN A 177 11.14 34.66 -11.82
N THR A 178 10.42 35.52 -11.12
CA THR A 178 9.51 35.14 -10.03
C THR A 178 8.39 34.22 -10.53
N MET A 179 7.81 34.52 -11.70
CA MET A 179 6.79 33.66 -12.32
C MET A 179 7.35 32.29 -12.74
N HIS A 180 8.57 32.26 -13.27
CA HIS A 180 9.26 31.01 -13.62
C HIS A 180 9.61 30.19 -12.38
N ALA A 181 10.10 30.82 -11.32
CA ALA A 181 10.38 30.16 -10.04
C ALA A 181 9.10 29.55 -9.45
N GLY A 182 8.01 30.32 -9.38
CA GLY A 182 6.72 29.83 -8.90
C GLY A 182 6.16 28.68 -9.74
N LYS A 183 6.39 28.69 -11.06
CA LYS A 183 6.06 27.57 -11.94
C LYS A 183 6.83 26.30 -11.54
N THR A 184 8.15 26.38 -11.44
CA THR A 184 9.02 25.24 -11.10
C THR A 184 8.67 24.69 -9.72
N ASP A 185 8.50 25.58 -8.73
CA ASP A 185 8.11 25.20 -7.37
C ASP A 185 6.75 24.51 -7.34
N LEU A 186 5.78 24.97 -8.14
CA LEU A 186 4.48 24.31 -8.28
C LEU A 186 4.62 22.89 -8.88
N GLU A 187 5.45 22.71 -9.91
CA GLU A 187 5.71 21.38 -10.49
C GLU A 187 6.30 20.42 -9.46
N VAL A 188 7.27 20.88 -8.65
CA VAL A 188 7.91 20.07 -7.60
C VAL A 188 6.94 19.79 -6.46
N PHE A 189 6.17 20.79 -6.02
CA PHE A 189 5.14 20.63 -4.98
C PHE A 189 4.14 19.53 -5.34
N LEU A 190 3.64 19.53 -6.58
CA LEU A 190 2.68 18.53 -7.06
C LEU A 190 3.31 17.16 -7.23
N SER A 191 4.58 17.09 -7.66
CA SER A 191 5.32 15.84 -7.73
C SER A 191 5.52 15.21 -6.35
N ASN A 192 5.82 16.02 -5.34
CA ASN A 192 5.93 15.56 -3.95
C ASN A 192 4.58 15.16 -3.36
N CYS A 193 3.50 15.88 -3.70
CA CYS A 193 2.14 15.44 -3.37
C CYS A 193 1.87 14.04 -3.93
N TRP A 194 2.24 13.77 -5.18
CA TRP A 194 2.08 12.44 -5.75
C TRP A 194 2.93 11.38 -5.02
N LYS A 195 4.20 11.66 -4.72
CA LYS A 195 5.05 10.74 -3.93
C LYS A 195 4.42 10.36 -2.59
N SER A 196 3.77 11.30 -1.91
CA SER A 196 3.03 10.98 -0.69
C SER A 196 1.85 10.03 -0.97
N LEU A 197 1.11 10.25 -2.06
CA LEU A 197 0.01 9.36 -2.46
C LEU A 197 0.50 7.93 -2.75
N GLU A 198 1.65 7.77 -3.40
CA GLU A 198 2.22 6.44 -3.68
C GLU A 198 2.39 5.59 -2.42
N VAL A 199 2.77 6.20 -1.30
CA VAL A 199 2.94 5.51 0.00
C VAL A 199 1.61 4.96 0.52
N ILE A 200 0.51 5.69 0.28
CA ILE A 200 -0.76 5.40 0.95
C ILE A 200 -1.82 4.72 0.07
N VAL A 201 -1.72 4.85 -1.25
CA VAL A 201 -2.70 4.28 -2.19
C VAL A 201 -2.93 2.77 -1.99
N PRO A 202 -1.90 1.92 -1.78
CA PRO A 202 -2.14 0.49 -1.51
C PRO A 202 -2.98 0.25 -0.24
N VAL A 203 -2.82 1.10 0.77
CA VAL A 203 -3.50 0.99 2.06
C VAL A 203 -4.92 1.56 2.02
N LEU A 204 -5.21 2.51 1.12
CA LEU A 204 -6.53 3.12 1.05
C LEU A 204 -7.61 2.21 0.47
N VAL A 205 -7.25 1.15 -0.26
CA VAL A 205 -8.22 0.17 -0.77
C VAL A 205 -8.92 -0.56 0.37
N VAL A 206 -8.27 -0.65 1.54
CA VAL A 206 -8.87 -1.16 2.78
C VAL A 206 -9.56 -0.08 3.60
N GLU A 207 -10.31 0.80 2.94
CA GLU A 207 -11.13 1.85 3.54
C GLU A 207 -11.94 1.39 4.78
N PRO A 208 -12.61 0.21 4.82
CA PRO A 208 -13.36 -0.21 6.01
C PRO A 208 -12.51 -0.65 7.21
N TYR A 209 -11.17 -0.68 7.07
CA TYR A 209 -10.23 -1.15 8.09
C TYR A 209 -9.28 -0.06 8.58
N LEU A 210 -9.48 1.18 8.15
CA LEU A 210 -8.66 2.31 8.57
C LEU A 210 -8.89 2.61 10.08
N PRO A 211 -7.82 2.92 10.85
CA PRO A 211 -7.92 3.14 12.29
C PRO A 211 -8.72 4.41 12.59
N THR A 212 -9.55 4.32 13.62
CA THR A 212 -10.62 5.26 13.91
C THR A 212 -10.22 6.70 14.27
N PRO A 213 -8.97 7.05 14.65
CA PRO A 213 -8.60 8.46 14.83
C PRO A 213 -7.70 9.05 13.75
N LEU A 214 -7.09 8.26 12.86
CA LEU A 214 -6.16 8.77 11.83
C LEU A 214 -6.60 8.44 10.41
N GLY A 215 -7.34 7.35 10.26
CA GLY A 215 -7.88 6.87 9.00
C GLY A 215 -8.79 7.88 8.32
N LEU A 216 -9.63 8.57 9.09
CA LEU A 216 -10.58 9.56 8.56
C LEU A 216 -9.87 10.80 8.03
N GLU A 217 -8.84 11.27 8.73
CA GLU A 217 -8.01 12.41 8.38
C GLU A 217 -7.19 12.12 7.13
N VAL A 218 -6.52 10.96 7.10
CA VAL A 218 -5.77 10.50 5.93
C VAL A 218 -6.69 10.35 4.72
N LEU A 219 -7.85 9.69 4.89
CA LEU A 219 -8.83 9.53 3.83
C LEU A 219 -9.33 10.89 3.33
N SER A 220 -9.56 11.84 4.24
CA SER A 220 -9.97 13.20 3.89
C SER A 220 -8.91 13.92 3.06
N ILE A 221 -7.63 13.83 3.45
CA ILE A 221 -6.52 14.38 2.68
C ILE A 221 -6.44 13.72 1.30
N TYR A 222 -6.51 12.38 1.25
CA TYR A 222 -6.49 11.65 0.00
C TYR A 222 -7.61 12.10 -0.95
N LEU A 223 -8.83 12.24 -0.47
CA LEU A 223 -9.97 12.70 -1.26
C LEU A 223 -9.77 14.13 -1.77
N LEU A 224 -9.20 15.02 -0.95
CA LEU A 224 -8.83 16.38 -1.36
C LEU A 224 -7.78 16.36 -2.47
N MET A 225 -6.72 15.55 -2.33
CA MET A 225 -5.65 15.43 -3.33
C MET A 225 -6.18 14.82 -4.64
N ARG A 226 -7.00 13.77 -4.55
CA ARG A 226 -7.65 13.14 -5.71
C ARG A 226 -8.50 14.15 -6.47
N GLY A 227 -9.32 14.93 -5.76
CA GLY A 227 -10.17 15.97 -6.37
C GLY A 227 -9.34 17.11 -6.96
N PHE A 228 -8.28 17.53 -6.27
CA PHE A 228 -7.42 18.62 -6.71
C PHE A 228 -6.65 18.28 -7.99
N LEU A 229 -5.99 17.11 -8.02
CA LEU A 229 -5.24 16.57 -9.16
C LEU A 229 -6.15 16.01 -10.27
N SER A 230 -7.44 15.87 -10.00
CA SER A 230 -8.43 15.28 -10.92
C SER A 230 -7.99 13.91 -11.45
N LEU A 231 -7.52 13.05 -10.53
CA LEU A 231 -6.96 11.74 -10.88
C LEU A 231 -8.00 10.89 -11.64
N PRO A 232 -7.66 10.33 -12.82
CA PRO A 232 -8.51 9.38 -13.53
C PRO A 232 -8.82 8.16 -12.66
N LYS A 233 -10.01 7.57 -12.82
CA LYS A 233 -10.40 6.36 -12.07
C LYS A 233 -9.44 5.19 -12.33
N SER A 234 -9.01 5.02 -13.57
CA SER A 234 -8.09 3.97 -14.01
C SER A 234 -6.76 3.92 -13.25
N VAL A 235 -6.28 5.07 -12.76
CA VAL A 235 -5.04 5.18 -11.98
C VAL A 235 -5.19 4.52 -10.60
N LEU A 236 -6.40 4.51 -10.05
CA LEU A 236 -6.71 3.92 -8.74
C LEU A 236 -7.18 2.47 -8.88
N ASP A 237 -7.90 2.16 -9.95
CA ASP A 237 -8.52 0.85 -10.17
C ASP A 237 -7.49 -0.30 -10.16
N ALA A 238 -6.29 -0.10 -10.70
CA ALA A 238 -5.25 -1.14 -10.72
C ALA A 238 -4.75 -1.55 -9.32
N ASN A 239 -4.62 -0.57 -8.40
CA ASN A 239 -4.23 -0.84 -7.02
C ASN A 239 -5.41 -1.42 -6.23
N CYS A 240 -6.65 -0.98 -6.53
CA CYS A 240 -7.86 -1.56 -5.96
C CYS A 240 -7.99 -3.05 -6.29
N MET A 241 -7.81 -3.43 -7.55
CA MET A 241 -7.93 -4.82 -7.99
C MET A 241 -6.97 -5.76 -7.26
N TYR A 242 -5.72 -5.36 -7.05
CA TYR A 242 -4.75 -6.18 -6.32
C TYR A 242 -5.15 -6.35 -4.85
N ALA A 243 -5.48 -5.24 -4.18
CA ALA A 243 -5.88 -5.29 -2.77
C ALA A 243 -7.19 -6.08 -2.59
N ASP A 244 -8.18 -5.90 -3.45
CA ASP A 244 -9.41 -6.70 -3.48
C ASP A 244 -9.10 -8.20 -3.67
N ALA A 245 -8.16 -8.52 -4.56
CA ALA A 245 -7.73 -9.90 -4.77
C ALA A 245 -7.07 -10.51 -3.52
N ILE A 246 -6.21 -9.75 -2.82
CA ILE A 246 -5.59 -10.20 -1.55
C ILE A 246 -6.64 -10.37 -0.44
N LEU A 247 -7.59 -9.45 -0.34
CA LEU A 247 -8.67 -9.50 0.65
C LEU A 247 -9.62 -10.67 0.41
N SER A 248 -9.80 -11.08 -0.86
CA SER A 248 -10.63 -12.24 -1.23
C SER A 248 -10.02 -13.60 -0.89
N LEU A 249 -8.77 -13.64 -0.42
CA LEU A 249 -8.13 -14.88 0.01
C LEU A 249 -8.79 -15.42 1.30
N GLU A 250 -8.81 -16.72 1.48
CA GLU A 250 -9.33 -17.37 2.70
C GLU A 250 -8.23 -18.23 3.32
N ASP A 251 -8.03 -18.15 4.65
CA ASP A 251 -7.07 -19.05 5.31
C ASP A 251 -7.70 -20.44 5.44
N VAL A 252 -6.93 -21.49 5.15
CA VAL A 252 -7.41 -22.88 5.17
C VAL A 252 -6.60 -23.79 6.09
N GLU A 253 -5.85 -23.21 7.03
CA GLU A 253 -4.98 -23.94 7.98
C GLU A 253 -5.68 -25.08 8.72
N ASP A 254 -6.95 -24.87 9.10
CA ASP A 254 -7.77 -25.84 9.85
C ASP A 254 -8.49 -26.87 8.97
N LEU A 255 -8.53 -26.65 7.64
CA LEU A 255 -9.26 -27.48 6.69
C LEU A 255 -8.35 -28.43 5.90
N LEU A 256 -7.04 -28.27 6.02
CA LEU A 256 -6.08 -29.15 5.35
C LEU A 256 -5.86 -30.43 6.17
N PRO A 257 -5.95 -31.63 5.54
CA PRO A 257 -5.48 -32.87 6.13
C PRO A 257 -4.02 -32.74 6.59
N ALA A 258 -3.61 -33.47 7.63
CA ALA A 258 -2.23 -33.47 8.17
C ALA A 258 -1.14 -33.78 7.11
N ARG A 259 -1.54 -34.29 5.94
CA ARG A 259 -0.75 -34.34 4.71
C ARG A 259 -1.64 -33.85 3.57
N ALA A 260 -1.55 -32.56 3.23
CA ALA A 260 -2.16 -32.08 2.00
C ALA A 260 -1.34 -32.66 0.83
N GLU A 261 -1.92 -33.59 0.06
CA GLU A 261 -1.28 -34.22 -1.10
C GLU A 261 -1.03 -33.23 -2.25
N TYR A 262 -1.56 -32.01 -2.17
CA TYR A 262 -1.46 -31.00 -3.21
C TYR A 262 -0.33 -30.00 -2.88
N PRO A 263 0.77 -30.00 -3.65
CA PRO A 263 1.78 -28.96 -3.53
C PRO A 263 1.22 -27.62 -4.01
N CYS A 264 1.78 -26.53 -3.52
CA CYS A 264 1.50 -25.20 -4.07
C CYS A 264 1.92 -25.19 -5.55
N SER A 265 0.99 -25.05 -6.49
CA SER A 265 1.29 -25.13 -7.93
C SER A 265 2.17 -23.98 -8.45
N ILE A 266 2.45 -22.96 -7.63
CA ILE A 266 3.37 -21.85 -7.95
C ILE A 266 4.83 -22.21 -7.64
N CYS A 267 5.13 -22.75 -6.46
CA CYS A 267 6.50 -23.08 -6.03
C CYS A 267 6.80 -24.59 -6.00
N LEU A 268 5.78 -25.42 -6.19
CA LEU A 268 5.80 -26.89 -6.12
C LEU A 268 6.16 -27.47 -4.75
N GLU A 269 6.22 -26.63 -3.71
CA GLU A 269 6.48 -27.07 -2.32
C GLU A 269 5.18 -27.50 -1.61
N PRO A 270 5.26 -28.43 -0.64
CA PRO A 270 4.10 -28.88 0.13
C PRO A 270 3.40 -27.75 0.91
N LEU A 271 2.07 -27.81 0.99
CA LEU A 271 1.27 -26.95 1.86
C LEU A 271 1.22 -27.58 3.27
N THR A 272 1.90 -26.99 4.25
CA THR A 272 1.93 -27.51 5.63
C THR A 272 0.81 -26.89 6.48
N SER A 273 0.11 -27.72 7.27
CA SER A 273 -0.83 -27.24 8.30
C SER A 273 -0.05 -26.91 9.58
N SER A 274 -0.41 -25.80 10.24
CA SER A 274 0.22 -25.32 11.48
C SER A 274 0.19 -26.35 12.63
N LYS A 275 -0.73 -27.33 12.56
CA LYS A 275 -0.97 -28.33 13.62
C LYS A 275 0.19 -29.28 13.93
N MET A 276 1.25 -29.28 13.11
CA MET A 276 2.42 -30.15 13.31
C MET A 276 3.60 -29.45 14.00
N LYS A 277 3.51 -28.14 14.28
CA LYS A 277 4.62 -27.36 14.86
C LYS A 277 4.71 -27.39 16.39
N GLY A 278 3.76 -28.05 17.07
CA GLY A 278 3.66 -28.09 18.54
C GLY A 278 3.96 -29.43 19.22
N LEU A 279 4.37 -30.47 18.48
CA LEU A 279 4.69 -31.77 19.06
C LEU A 279 6.19 -32.06 18.93
N VAL A 280 6.98 -31.40 19.79
CA VAL A 280 8.28 -31.94 20.20
C VAL A 280 7.98 -33.24 20.96
N LEU A 281 8.34 -34.38 20.37
CA LEU A 281 8.29 -35.68 21.04
C LEU A 281 9.24 -35.66 22.25
N PRO A 282 8.88 -36.24 23.41
CA PRO A 282 9.80 -36.34 24.53
C PRO A 282 10.92 -37.30 24.16
N GLU A 283 12.15 -36.82 24.14
CA GLU A 283 13.34 -37.67 24.05
C GLU A 283 13.34 -38.64 25.22
N THR A 284 13.21 -39.93 24.92
CA THR A 284 13.36 -41.00 25.89
C THR A 284 14.82 -41.09 26.33
N ASN A 285 15.06 -40.76 27.60
CA ASN A 285 16.27 -41.07 28.35
C ASN A 285 16.68 -42.54 28.18
N TYR A 286 17.89 -42.75 27.64
CA TYR A 286 18.73 -43.89 28.00
C TYR A 286 20.18 -43.40 28.16
N ASP A 287 20.56 -43.15 29.41
CA ASP A 287 21.95 -43.15 29.85
C ASP A 287 22.45 -44.61 29.88
N TYR A 288 23.57 -44.90 29.20
CA TYR A 288 24.57 -45.82 29.74
C TYR A 288 25.97 -45.48 29.21
N ASN A 289 26.89 -45.46 30.16
CA ASN A 289 28.26 -44.98 30.10
C ASN A 289 29.20 -46.02 29.45
N SER A 290 30.39 -45.53 29.04
CA SER A 290 31.69 -46.23 28.97
C SER A 290 32.27 -46.64 27.60
N GLY A 291 33.48 -46.12 27.31
CA GLY A 291 34.56 -46.91 26.68
C GLY A 291 35.06 -46.52 25.29
N ASN A 292 36.04 -45.61 25.25
CA ASN A 292 37.29 -45.64 24.45
C ASN A 292 37.36 -46.47 23.14
N ASN A 293 37.63 -45.83 21.98
CA ASN A 293 38.82 -46.10 21.14
C ASN A 293 38.83 -45.36 19.78
N ASN A 294 40.05 -45.07 19.34
CA ASN A 294 40.49 -44.43 18.10
C ASN A 294 39.83 -44.94 16.80
N GLY A 295 39.55 -44.01 15.88
CA GLY A 295 39.21 -44.31 14.48
C GLY A 295 39.17 -43.05 13.62
N SER A 296 40.14 -42.94 12.72
CA SER A 296 40.27 -41.94 11.65
C SER A 296 39.08 -41.94 10.69
N GLY A 297 38.61 -40.77 10.25
CA GLY A 297 37.74 -40.68 9.06
C GLY A 297 36.90 -39.40 8.92
N HIS A 298 37.41 -38.46 8.13
CA HIS A 298 36.65 -37.64 7.16
C HIS A 298 35.45 -36.81 7.67
N TYR A 299 35.69 -35.55 8.03
CA TYR A 299 34.63 -34.53 8.11
C TYR A 299 34.24 -34.08 6.69
N ILE A 300 33.00 -34.37 6.28
CA ILE A 300 32.26 -33.56 5.31
C ILE A 300 31.22 -32.81 6.14
N ASP A 301 31.39 -31.49 6.24
CA ASP A 301 30.44 -30.59 6.87
C ASP A 301 29.14 -30.60 6.07
N ASN A 302 28.13 -31.31 6.58
CA ASN A 302 26.74 -31.08 6.25
C ASN A 302 26.25 -29.95 7.17
N GLU A 303 26.50 -28.71 6.76
CA GLU A 303 25.95 -27.53 7.43
C GLU A 303 24.43 -27.57 7.29
N SER A 304 23.83 -28.05 8.37
CA SER A 304 22.40 -28.14 8.57
C SER A 304 21.84 -26.73 8.53
N THR A 305 20.97 -26.52 7.55
CA THR A 305 20.24 -25.28 7.32
C THR A 305 19.42 -24.95 8.56
N VAL A 306 19.88 -23.97 9.31
CA VAL A 306 19.16 -23.35 10.42
C VAL A 306 17.83 -22.83 9.85
N PRO A 307 16.65 -23.25 10.33
CA PRO A 307 15.39 -22.71 9.82
C PRO A 307 15.27 -21.27 10.33
N SER A 308 15.44 -20.34 9.38
CA SER A 308 15.22 -18.92 9.58
C SER A 308 13.79 -18.69 10.07
N VAL A 309 13.64 -17.91 11.14
CA VAL A 309 12.36 -17.63 11.83
C VAL A 309 11.39 -16.76 10.98
N ASP A 310 11.75 -16.41 9.74
CA ASP A 310 10.95 -15.56 8.82
C ASP A 310 9.99 -16.32 7.87
N GLY A 311 9.88 -17.64 7.99
CA GLY A 311 9.30 -18.51 6.94
C GLY A 311 7.87 -19.02 7.13
N LEU A 312 7.00 -18.41 7.95
CA LEU A 312 5.61 -18.89 8.09
C LEU A 312 4.80 -18.59 6.81
N THR A 313 4.70 -19.59 5.93
CA THR A 313 3.90 -19.59 4.71
C THR A 313 2.53 -20.20 5.01
N PHE A 314 1.54 -19.35 5.23
CA PHE A 314 0.18 -19.78 5.52
C PHE A 314 -0.53 -20.25 4.24
N PRO A 315 -1.24 -21.38 4.25
CA PRO A 315 -2.03 -21.82 3.10
C PRO A 315 -3.29 -20.96 2.96
N VAL A 316 -3.49 -20.41 1.76
CA VAL A 316 -4.64 -19.58 1.41
C VAL A 316 -5.38 -20.14 0.22
N ARG A 317 -6.69 -19.98 0.22
CA ARG A 317 -7.60 -20.38 -0.85
C ARG A 317 -8.11 -19.16 -1.60
N LEU A 318 -8.10 -19.24 -2.93
CA LEU A 318 -8.75 -18.26 -3.81
C LEU A 318 -10.27 -18.49 -3.86
N PRO A 319 -11.08 -17.52 -4.33
CA PRO A 319 -12.53 -17.70 -4.52
C PRO A 319 -12.91 -18.88 -5.43
N CYS A 320 -12.02 -19.28 -6.34
CA CYS A 320 -12.16 -20.46 -7.19
C CYS A 320 -11.76 -21.78 -6.51
N ALA A 321 -11.55 -21.78 -5.20
CA ALA A 321 -11.18 -22.90 -4.34
C ALA A 321 -9.75 -23.48 -4.46
N HIS A 322 -8.90 -23.01 -5.38
CA HIS A 322 -7.49 -23.43 -5.45
C HIS A 322 -6.68 -22.88 -4.28
N VAL A 323 -5.71 -23.66 -3.77
CA VAL A 323 -4.94 -23.38 -2.55
C VAL A 323 -3.46 -23.18 -2.86
N PHE A 324 -2.86 -22.16 -2.25
CA PHE A 324 -1.46 -21.77 -2.44
C PHE A 324 -0.85 -21.32 -1.12
N HIS A 325 0.48 -21.18 -1.04
CA HIS A 325 1.05 -20.37 0.03
C HIS A 325 0.63 -18.91 -0.15
N GLU A 326 0.34 -18.23 0.95
CA GLU A 326 -0.04 -16.82 1.00
C GLU A 326 0.95 -15.95 0.21
N ASN A 327 2.24 -16.14 0.43
CA ASN A 327 3.28 -15.37 -0.26
C ASN A 327 3.30 -15.66 -1.77
N CYS A 328 3.03 -16.90 -2.19
CA CYS A 328 2.97 -17.29 -3.60
C CYS A 328 1.74 -16.68 -4.28
N ALA A 329 0.56 -16.82 -3.67
CA ALA A 329 -0.68 -16.21 -4.16
C ALA A 329 -0.56 -14.68 -4.26
N MET A 330 -0.07 -14.03 -3.20
CA MET A 330 0.13 -12.58 -3.20
C MET A 330 1.10 -12.13 -4.30
N SER A 331 2.22 -12.84 -4.46
CA SER A 331 3.21 -12.52 -5.51
C SER A 331 2.64 -12.66 -6.91
N TRP A 332 1.79 -13.67 -7.14
CA TRP A 332 1.13 -13.89 -8.42
C TRP A 332 0.05 -12.83 -8.71
N LEU A 333 -0.84 -12.61 -7.75
CA LEU A 333 -1.99 -11.68 -7.88
C LEU A 333 -1.56 -10.24 -8.13
N ARG A 334 -0.34 -9.88 -7.72
CA ARG A 334 0.27 -8.58 -8.01
C ARG A 334 0.35 -8.27 -9.50
N TYR A 335 0.50 -9.28 -10.34
CA TYR A 335 0.68 -9.12 -11.77
C TYR A 335 -0.48 -9.68 -12.57
N ASN A 336 -1.15 -10.71 -12.05
CA ASN A 336 -2.23 -11.40 -12.72
C ASN A 336 -3.43 -11.48 -11.76
N PRO A 337 -4.49 -10.68 -11.95
CA PRO A 337 -5.70 -10.72 -11.11
C PRO A 337 -6.56 -11.95 -11.46
N SER A 338 -5.94 -13.11 -11.62
CA SER A 338 -6.56 -14.37 -12.01
C SER A 338 -5.85 -15.55 -11.36
N CYS A 339 -6.57 -16.63 -11.07
CA CYS A 339 -6.01 -17.86 -10.54
C CYS A 339 -4.91 -18.44 -11.47
N PRO A 340 -3.75 -18.87 -10.93
CA PRO A 340 -2.71 -19.54 -11.73
C PRO A 340 -3.20 -20.83 -12.42
N GLU A 341 -4.11 -21.57 -11.79
CA GLU A 341 -4.56 -22.88 -12.28
C GLU A 341 -5.71 -22.77 -13.27
N CYS A 342 -6.82 -22.12 -12.89
CA CYS A 342 -8.02 -22.05 -13.73
C CYS A 342 -8.23 -20.71 -14.44
N ARG A 343 -7.36 -19.71 -14.21
CA ARG A 343 -7.48 -18.35 -14.77
C ARG A 343 -8.77 -17.60 -14.42
N ALA A 344 -9.56 -18.11 -13.47
CA ALA A 344 -10.73 -17.40 -12.96
C ALA A 344 -10.30 -16.03 -12.38
N PRO A 345 -11.01 -14.94 -12.64
CA PRO A 345 -10.69 -13.63 -12.11
C PRO A 345 -10.79 -13.60 -10.58
N VAL A 346 -9.93 -12.82 -9.95
CA VAL A 346 -9.82 -12.68 -8.49
C VAL A 346 -10.02 -11.21 -8.13
N GLY A 347 -10.81 -10.91 -7.10
CA GLY A 347 -11.13 -9.54 -6.69
C GLY A 347 -12.28 -8.87 -7.46
N MET A 348 -12.85 -9.53 -8.48
CA MET A 348 -14.12 -9.08 -9.06
C MET A 348 -15.27 -9.76 -8.32
N HIS A 349 -15.86 -9.06 -7.35
CA HIS A 349 -17.26 -9.34 -7.03
C HIS A 349 -18.06 -9.02 -8.29
N LEU A 350 -18.55 -10.06 -8.97
CA LEU A 350 -19.60 -9.92 -9.97
C LEU A 350 -20.77 -9.18 -9.29
N GLN A 351 -20.88 -7.88 -9.55
CA GLN A 351 -22.09 -7.11 -9.29
C GLN A 351 -23.15 -7.44 -10.31
#